data_AF-A0A7D8US01-F1
#
_entry.id   AF-A0A7D8US01-F1
#
_cell.length_a   1.000
_cell.length_b   1.000
_cell.length_c   1.000
_cell.angle_alpha   90.00
_cell.angle_beta   90.00
_cell.angle_gamma   90.00
#
_symmetry.space_group_name_H-M   'P 1'
#
loop_
_entity.id
_entity.type
_entity.pdbx_description
1 polymer ?
#
loop_
_entity_poly.entity_id
_entity_poly.type
_entity_poly.pdbx_seq_one_letter_code
_entity_poly.pdbx_strand_id
1 'polypeptide(L)'
;MTEPRPLAIAALVLAAASALPACSPSYSVEIRNNTQAPLDVQLVRDRLVDDPLVLEQGAVEPGGSALFGPVRSPWADRVRLEVLERHERGLPPTRRWLNRGQNILEVSRSQDGWGPIRFTELRGR
;
A
#
# COMPACT_ATOMS: atom_id res chain seq x y z
N MET A 1 58.27 -29.28 41.23
CA MET A 1 58.62 -28.38 40.11
C MET A 1 57.93 -28.93 38.89
N THR A 2 56.82 -28.30 38.50
CA THR A 2 55.92 -28.79 37.45
C THR A 2 55.42 -27.57 36.68
N GLU A 3 55.57 -27.59 35.36
CA GLU A 3 55.41 -26.46 34.42
C GLU A 3 54.00 -25.86 34.38
N PRO A 4 53.85 -24.55 34.09
CA PRO A 4 52.56 -23.95 33.74
C PRO A 4 52.28 -24.12 32.24
N ARG A 5 51.17 -24.79 31.89
CA ARG A 5 50.62 -24.78 30.54
C ARG A 5 49.71 -23.55 30.37
N PRO A 6 49.97 -22.64 29.42
CA PRO A 6 49.00 -21.66 28.99
C PRO A 6 48.15 -22.28 27.87
N LEU A 7 46.83 -22.06 27.88
CA LEU A 7 45.92 -22.01 26.73
C LEU A 7 44.50 -22.40 27.19
N ALA A 8 43.64 -21.40 27.34
CA ALA A 8 42.22 -21.56 27.05
C ALA A 8 41.67 -20.17 26.67
N ILE A 9 41.85 -19.85 25.40
CA ILE A 9 41.05 -18.90 24.65
C ILE A 9 39.61 -19.45 24.61
N ALA A 10 38.62 -18.57 24.81
CA ALA A 10 37.28 -18.57 24.17
C ALA A 10 36.11 -18.38 25.16
N ALA A 11 35.49 -17.21 25.09
CA ALA A 11 34.04 -17.03 25.24
C ALA A 11 33.71 -15.67 24.60
N LEU A 12 33.65 -15.62 23.27
CA LEU A 12 32.43 -15.77 22.45
C LEU A 12 31.50 -14.55 22.58
N VAL A 13 31.77 -13.58 21.70
CA VAL A 13 30.85 -12.71 20.95
C VAL A 13 29.63 -12.17 21.72
N LEU A 14 29.75 -10.91 22.12
CA LEU A 14 28.64 -10.05 22.51
C LEU A 14 27.53 -10.10 21.45
N ALA A 15 26.32 -10.41 21.90
CA ALA A 15 25.09 -10.35 21.14
C ALA A 15 24.90 -8.96 20.52
N ALA A 16 25.02 -8.87 19.20
CA ALA A 16 24.60 -7.72 18.41
C ALA A 16 23.87 -8.22 17.16
N ALA A 17 22.77 -8.96 17.35
CA ALA A 17 21.77 -9.08 16.29
C ALA A 17 20.93 -7.80 16.34
N SER A 18 21.47 -6.79 15.70
CA SER A 18 20.85 -5.56 15.24
C SER A 18 19.34 -5.71 15.03
N ALA A 19 18.56 -4.96 15.80
CA ALA A 19 17.23 -4.56 15.42
C ALA A 19 17.35 -3.73 14.13
N LEU A 20 17.40 -4.40 12.99
CA LEU A 20 17.21 -3.77 11.70
C LEU A 20 15.86 -3.05 11.81
N PRO A 21 15.78 -1.72 11.63
CA PRO A 21 14.50 -1.08 11.46
C PRO A 21 13.84 -1.83 10.32
N ALA A 22 12.73 -2.53 10.60
CA ALA A 22 12.00 -3.23 9.57
C ALA A 22 11.69 -2.20 8.49
N CYS A 23 12.39 -2.28 7.35
CA CYS A 23 12.20 -1.40 6.21
C CYS A 23 10.86 -1.73 5.58
N SER A 24 9.76 -1.33 6.22
CA SER A 24 8.43 -1.46 5.68
C SER A 24 8.23 -0.38 4.62
N PRO A 25 7.96 -0.73 3.35
CA PRO A 25 7.70 0.25 2.31
C PRO A 25 6.47 1.08 2.65
N SER A 26 6.51 2.36 2.26
CA SER A 26 5.35 3.25 2.30
C SER A 26 4.60 3.21 0.98
N TYR A 27 3.29 3.41 1.04
CA TYR A 27 2.41 3.55 -0.11
C TYR A 27 1.58 4.81 0.07
N SER A 28 1.56 5.65 -0.95
CA SER A 28 0.63 6.77 -1.07
C SER A 28 0.06 6.84 -2.47
N VAL A 29 -1.16 7.34 -2.59
CA VAL A 29 -1.82 7.51 -3.88
C VAL A 29 -2.65 8.78 -3.89
N GLU A 30 -2.39 9.63 -4.88
CA GLU A 30 -3.29 10.72 -5.24
C GLU A 30 -4.31 10.19 -6.24
N ILE A 31 -5.60 10.33 -5.91
CA ILE A 31 -6.73 9.97 -6.77
C ILE A 31 -7.30 11.25 -7.37
N ARG A 32 -7.47 11.27 -8.69
CA ARG A 32 -8.20 12.30 -9.41
C ARG A 32 -9.48 11.68 -9.97
N ASN A 33 -10.62 12.15 -9.48
CA ASN A 33 -11.91 11.65 -9.91
C ASN A 33 -12.37 12.39 -11.17
N ASN A 34 -12.24 11.75 -12.32
CA ASN A 34 -12.73 12.23 -13.60
C ASN A 34 -14.03 11.51 -14.03
N THR A 35 -14.75 10.93 -13.07
CA THR A 35 -16.10 10.38 -13.29
C THR A 35 -17.15 11.44 -12.98
N GLN A 36 -18.42 11.13 -13.28
CA GLN A 36 -19.56 11.99 -12.94
C GLN A 36 -20.14 11.69 -11.55
N ALA A 37 -19.55 10.75 -10.81
CA ALA A 37 -20.08 10.25 -9.55
C ALA A 37 -19.02 10.29 -8.43
N PRO A 38 -19.44 10.46 -7.17
CA PRO A 38 -18.50 10.37 -6.05
C PRO A 38 -17.94 8.95 -5.95
N LEU A 39 -16.63 8.86 -5.70
CA LEU A 39 -15.91 7.61 -5.52
C LEU A 39 -15.73 7.34 -4.04
N ASP A 40 -16.08 6.14 -3.60
CA ASP A 40 -15.63 5.58 -2.33
C ASP A 40 -14.32 4.82 -2.59
N VAL A 41 -13.28 5.17 -1.84
CA VAL A 41 -11.91 4.72 -2.06
C VAL A 41 -11.37 4.06 -0.80
N GLN A 42 -10.67 2.94 -0.97
CA GLN A 42 -10.01 2.23 0.12
C GLN A 42 -8.59 1.80 -0.25
N LEU A 43 -7.67 1.94 0.69
CA LEU A 43 -6.38 1.26 0.66
C LEU A 43 -6.48 -0.02 1.47
N VAL A 44 -6.25 -1.16 0.83
CA VAL A 44 -6.37 -2.48 1.42
C VAL A 44 -5.03 -3.19 1.36
N ARG A 45 -4.54 -3.64 2.51
CA ARG A 45 -3.40 -4.54 2.61
C ARG A 45 -3.88 -5.97 2.47
N ASP A 46 -3.36 -6.64 1.44
CA ASP A 46 -3.55 -8.07 1.27
C ASP A 46 -2.48 -8.82 2.08
N ARG A 47 -2.93 -9.52 3.11
CA ARG A 47 -2.06 -10.30 4.00
C ARG A 47 -1.98 -11.72 3.47
N LEU A 48 -0.79 -12.32 3.53
CA LEU A 48 -0.57 -13.67 2.99
C LEU A 48 -1.32 -14.77 3.78
N VAL A 49 -1.45 -14.59 5.09
CA VAL A 49 -1.94 -15.63 6.03
C VAL A 49 -3.28 -15.26 6.67
N ASP A 50 -3.69 -14.00 6.60
CA ASP A 50 -4.87 -13.47 7.27
C ASP A 50 -5.81 -12.77 6.28
N ASP A 51 -7.00 -12.40 6.75
CA ASP A 51 -7.93 -11.56 6.00
C ASP A 51 -7.31 -10.21 5.60
N PRO A 52 -7.71 -9.64 4.45
CA PRO A 52 -7.30 -8.31 4.04
C PRO A 52 -7.64 -7.25 5.12
N LEU A 53 -6.76 -6.27 5.29
CA LEU A 53 -6.94 -5.18 6.24
C LEU A 53 -7.12 -3.86 5.49
N VAL A 54 -8.22 -3.15 5.75
CA VAL A 54 -8.39 -1.77 5.30
C VAL A 54 -7.45 -0.88 6.11
N LEU A 55 -6.51 -0.23 5.44
CA LEU A 55 -5.53 0.68 6.04
C LEU A 55 -6.07 2.11 6.11
N GLU A 56 -6.79 2.52 5.07
CA GLU A 56 -7.34 3.88 4.94
C GLU A 56 -8.55 3.85 4.00
N GLN A 57 -9.50 4.75 4.22
CA GLN A 57 -10.69 4.88 3.39
C GLN A 57 -11.19 6.33 3.35
N GLY A 58 -11.90 6.68 2.29
CA GLY A 58 -12.50 7.99 2.16
C GLY A 58 -13.30 8.12 0.88
N ALA A 59 -13.64 9.36 0.53
CA ALA A 59 -14.42 9.65 -0.67
C ALA A 59 -13.78 10.77 -1.48
N VAL A 60 -13.98 10.73 -2.79
CA VAL A 60 -13.52 11.75 -3.73
C VAL A 60 -14.69 12.21 -4.58
N GLU A 61 -15.07 13.48 -4.43
CA GLU A 61 -16.17 14.09 -5.18
C GLU A 61 -15.84 14.18 -6.69
N PRO A 62 -16.85 14.24 -7.57
CA PRO A 62 -16.65 14.42 -9.01
C PRO A 62 -15.76 15.63 -9.34
N GLY A 63 -14.76 15.44 -10.21
CA GLY A 63 -13.78 16.47 -10.56
C GLY A 63 -12.75 16.79 -9.47
N GLY A 64 -12.88 16.18 -8.29
CA GLY A 64 -11.99 16.41 -7.16
C GLY A 64 -10.72 15.55 -7.19
N SER A 65 -9.80 15.88 -6.29
CA SER A 65 -8.64 15.04 -5.99
C SER A 65 -8.43 14.87 -4.49
N ALA A 66 -7.89 13.72 -4.09
CA ALA A 66 -7.55 13.42 -2.70
C ALA A 66 -6.30 12.56 -2.62
N LEU A 67 -5.49 12.78 -1.59
CA LEU A 67 -4.31 11.97 -1.26
C LEU A 67 -4.69 10.97 -0.17
N PHE A 68 -4.39 9.69 -0.41
CA PHE A 68 -4.49 8.62 0.57
C PHE A 68 -3.08 8.14 0.93
N GLY A 69 -2.84 7.90 2.22
CA GLY A 69 -1.54 7.58 2.80
C GLY A 69 -0.75 8.80 3.28
N PRO A 70 0.52 8.63 3.67
CA PRO A 70 1.31 7.40 3.52
C PRO A 70 0.93 6.30 4.52
N VAL A 71 0.73 5.08 4.01
CA VAL A 71 0.55 3.87 4.83
C VAL A 71 1.76 2.96 4.69
N ARG A 72 2.14 2.26 5.77
CA ARG A 72 3.24 1.29 5.75
C ARG A 72 2.73 -0.15 5.71
N SER A 73 3.40 -0.99 4.95
CA SER A 73 3.09 -2.42 4.86
C SER A 73 4.35 -3.26 5.00
N PRO A 74 4.30 -4.45 5.63
CA PRO A 74 5.38 -5.43 5.54
C PRO A 74 5.78 -5.71 4.09
N TRP A 75 7.07 -6.02 3.84
CA TRP A 75 7.60 -6.19 2.47
C TRP A 75 6.93 -7.33 1.69
N ALA A 76 6.47 -8.36 2.40
CA ALA A 76 5.79 -9.53 1.85
C ALA A 76 4.33 -9.24 1.48
N ASP A 77 3.71 -8.25 2.11
CA ASP A 77 2.32 -7.88 1.89
C ASP A 77 2.22 -6.86 0.74
N ARG A 78 1.12 -6.90 -0.01
CA ARG A 78 0.85 -5.94 -1.08
C ARG A 78 -0.30 -5.02 -0.68
N VAL A 79 -0.21 -3.77 -1.11
CA VAL A 79 -1.29 -2.79 -0.94
C VAL A 79 -2.00 -2.61 -2.27
N ARG A 80 -3.32 -2.74 -2.26
CA ARG A 80 -4.20 -2.42 -3.39
C ARG A 80 -5.10 -1.25 -3.04
N LEU A 81 -5.42 -0.49 -4.07
CA LEU A 81 -6.51 0.46 -4.10
C LEU A 81 -7.79 -0.29 -4.49
N GLU A 82 -8.87 -0.02 -3.79
CA GLU A 82 -10.23 -0.39 -4.17
C GLU A 82 -11.05 0.88 -4.37
N VAL A 83 -11.76 0.96 -5.49
CA VAL A 83 -12.61 2.11 -5.85
C VAL A 83 -13.97 1.62 -6.26
N LEU A 84 -15.00 2.25 -5.71
CA LEU A 84 -16.40 2.02 -6.05
C LEU A 84 -17.09 3.36 -6.27
N GLU A 85 -17.91 3.49 -7.31
CA GLU A 85 -18.80 4.64 -7.42
C GLU A 85 -19.95 4.48 -6.43
N ARG A 86 -20.24 5.53 -5.64
CA ARG A 86 -21.18 5.44 -4.51
C ARG A 86 -22.60 5.01 -4.92
N HIS A 87 -23.01 5.27 -6.16
CA HIS A 87 -24.31 4.82 -6.67
C HIS A 87 -24.34 3.34 -7.08
N GLU A 88 -23.20 2.69 -7.22
CA GLU A 88 -23.06 1.28 -7.64
C GLU A 88 -23.07 0.30 -6.46
N ARG A 89 -23.95 0.56 -5.48
CA ARG A 89 -24.10 -0.33 -4.32
C ARG A 89 -24.47 -1.75 -4.78
N GLY A 90 -23.66 -2.72 -4.38
CA GLY A 90 -23.85 -4.14 -4.72
C GLY A 90 -22.92 -4.65 -5.84
N LEU A 91 -22.19 -3.77 -6.52
CA LEU A 91 -21.13 -4.19 -7.43
C LEU A 91 -19.80 -4.37 -6.68
N PRO A 92 -18.94 -5.31 -7.10
CA PRO A 92 -17.61 -5.43 -6.55
C PRO A 92 -16.78 -4.18 -6.90
N PRO A 93 -15.91 -3.70 -5.99
CA PRO A 93 -15.06 -2.55 -6.28
C PRO A 93 -14.04 -2.87 -7.37
N THR A 94 -13.67 -1.85 -8.13
CA THR A 94 -12.58 -1.92 -9.10
C THR A 94 -11.26 -1.83 -8.35
N ARG A 95 -10.33 -2.75 -8.63
CA ARG A 95 -9.10 -2.90 -7.84
C ARG A 95 -7.85 -2.60 -8.65
N ARG A 96 -6.84 -2.02 -8.01
CA ARG A 96 -5.51 -1.82 -8.59
C ARG A 96 -4.41 -2.01 -7.56
N TRP A 97 -3.39 -2.80 -7.89
CA TRP A 97 -2.18 -2.89 -7.07
C TRP A 97 -1.39 -1.58 -7.15
N LEU A 98 -0.93 -1.10 -6.00
CA LEU A 98 -0.11 0.10 -5.92
C LEU A 98 1.37 -0.26 -5.98
N ASN A 99 2.13 0.59 -6.65
CA ASN A 99 3.58 0.57 -6.53
C ASN A 99 3.98 1.15 -5.17
N ARG A 100 5.15 0.75 -4.68
CA ARG A 100 5.74 1.34 -3.48
C ARG A 100 6.07 2.80 -3.74
N GLY A 101 5.95 3.64 -2.72
CA GLY A 101 6.10 5.08 -2.84
C GLY A 101 4.80 5.75 -3.28
N GLN A 102 4.93 6.82 -4.05
CA GLN A 102 3.82 7.65 -4.47
C GLN A 102 3.28 7.21 -5.83
N ASN A 103 1.96 7.08 -5.92
CA ASN A 103 1.22 6.82 -7.14
C ASN A 103 0.32 8.04 -7.40
N ILE A 104 0.09 8.37 -8.67
CA ILE A 104 -0.89 9.38 -9.05
C ILE A 104 -1.80 8.73 -10.09
N LEU A 105 -3.07 8.57 -9.74
CA LEU A 105 -4.04 7.85 -10.56
C LEU A 105 -5.20 8.77 -10.92
N GLU A 106 -5.47 8.87 -12.22
CA GLU A 106 -6.77 9.34 -12.69
C GLU A 106 -7.74 8.17 -12.78
N VAL A 107 -8.92 8.36 -12.22
CA VAL A 107 -10.03 7.42 -12.26
C VAL A 107 -11.07 7.99 -13.20
N SER A 108 -11.38 7.27 -14.26
CA SER A 108 -12.34 7.71 -15.27
C SER A 108 -13.27 6.58 -15.68
N ARG A 109 -14.38 6.97 -16.32
CA ARG A 109 -15.35 6.06 -16.93
C ARG A 109 -15.47 6.37 -18.43
N SER A 110 -15.91 5.40 -19.21
CA SER A 110 -16.30 5.65 -20.61
C SER A 110 -17.29 6.82 -20.71
N GLN A 111 -17.23 7.58 -21.80
CA GLN A 111 -17.99 8.83 -22.00
C GLN A 111 -19.52 8.67 -21.91
N ASP A 112 -20.01 7.46 -22.15
CA ASP A 112 -21.42 7.10 -22.02
C ASP A 112 -21.85 6.85 -20.56
N GLY A 113 -20.93 6.81 -19.59
CA GLY A 113 -21.23 6.58 -18.18
C GLY A 113 -21.59 5.12 -17.83
N TRP A 114 -21.61 4.24 -18.83
CA TRP A 114 -21.94 2.81 -18.70
C TRP A 114 -20.73 1.88 -18.77
N GLY A 115 -19.54 2.41 -19.05
CA GLY A 115 -18.32 1.62 -19.10
C GLY A 115 -17.73 1.28 -17.71
N PRO A 116 -16.77 0.35 -17.64
CA PRO A 116 -16.07 0.05 -16.40
C PRO A 116 -15.19 1.24 -15.97
N ILE A 117 -14.94 1.35 -14.67
CA ILE A 117 -13.92 2.24 -14.12
C ILE A 117 -12.55 1.89 -14.70
N ARG A 118 -11.79 2.90 -15.11
CA ARG A 118 -10.43 2.78 -15.62
C ARG A 118 -9.47 3.59 -14.76
N PHE A 119 -8.27 3.04 -14.55
CA PHE A 119 -7.18 3.71 -13.88
C PHE A 119 -6.10 4.11 -14.88
N THR A 120 -5.81 5.40 -14.97
CA THR A 120 -4.69 5.92 -15.75
C THR A 120 -3.61 6.41 -14.79
N GLU A 121 -2.41 5.85 -14.89
CA GLU A 121 -1.29 6.31 -14.07
C GLU A 121 -0.67 7.55 -14.70
N LEU A 122 -0.62 8.62 -13.93
CA LEU A 122 0.03 9.85 -14.31
C LEU A 122 1.47 9.77 -13.79
N ARG A 123 2.45 9.82 -14.69
CA ARG A 123 3.85 9.92 -14.26
C ARG A 123 4.05 11.27 -13.57
N GLY A 124 4.57 11.25 -12.34
CA GLY A 124 5.13 12.44 -11.71
C GLY A 124 6.20 13.02 -12.64
N ARG A 125 6.08 14.30 -12.96
CA ARG A 125 7.13 15.03 -13.69
C ARG A 125 8.34 15.26 -12.81
#